data_AF-A0A956MZA0-F1
#
_entry.id   AF-A0A956MZA0-F1
#
_cell.length_a   1.000
_cell.length_b   1.000
_cell.length_c   1.000
_cell.angle_alpha   90.00
_cell.angle_beta   90.00
_cell.angle_gamma   90.00
#
_symmetry.space_group_name_H-M   'P 1'
#
loop_
_entity.id
_entity.type
_entity.pdbx_description
1 polymer ?
#
loop_
_entity_poly.entity_id
_entity_poly.type
_entity_poly.pdbx_seq_one_letter_code
_entity_poly.pdbx_strand_id
1 'polypeptide(L)'
;MKKKLLCLSAILAMTSTTMVSFANEVTNYISEDNKNEIVQPRAQYAVVNASNVNIRSNAGTSYKVVGQLPKGVTVITTYTKQKYANGMWWQEIQSKYGNGWVADKYLNHIG
;
A
#
# COMPACT_ATOMS: atom_id res chain seq x y z
N MET A 1 -32.53 -32.86 9.13
CA MET A 1 -33.06 -32.03 8.02
C MET A 1 -33.10 -30.56 8.44
N LYS A 2 -32.59 -29.68 7.56
CA LYS A 2 -32.81 -28.21 7.44
C LYS A 2 -32.12 -27.24 8.44
N LYS A 3 -30.87 -26.91 8.09
CA LYS A 3 -30.25 -25.57 7.94
C LYS A 3 -30.96 -24.34 8.56
N LYS A 4 -30.25 -23.61 9.44
CA LYS A 4 -30.22 -22.14 9.45
C LYS A 4 -28.77 -21.68 9.66
N LEU A 5 -28.23 -21.02 8.62
CA LEU A 5 -26.86 -20.54 8.49
C LEU A 5 -26.83 -19.08 8.98
N LEU A 6 -26.32 -18.85 10.19
CA LEU A 6 -25.97 -17.52 10.69
C LEU A 6 -24.49 -17.29 10.39
N CYS A 7 -24.19 -16.74 9.22
CA CYS A 7 -22.87 -16.19 8.90
C CYS A 7 -22.97 -14.66 8.94
N LEU A 8 -22.85 -14.07 10.13
CA LEU A 8 -22.18 -12.78 10.27
C LEU A 8 -20.79 -13.11 10.79
N SER A 9 -19.95 -13.44 9.82
CA SER A 9 -18.57 -13.88 9.95
C SER A 9 -17.76 -12.96 10.85
N ALA A 10 -17.16 -13.57 11.87
CA ALA A 10 -15.80 -13.33 12.33
C ALA A 10 -15.19 -12.00 11.89
N ILE A 11 -15.09 -11.07 12.84
CA ILE A 11 -13.97 -10.14 12.87
C ILE A 11 -12.72 -11.03 12.95
N LEU A 12 -12.18 -11.41 11.80
CA LEU A 12 -10.87 -12.03 11.76
C LEU A 12 -9.93 -10.92 12.26
N ALA A 13 -9.52 -11.03 13.52
CA ALA A 13 -8.40 -10.30 14.05
C ALA A 13 -7.20 -10.63 13.16
N MET A 14 -7.00 -9.87 12.09
CA MET A 14 -5.72 -9.80 11.43
C MET A 14 -4.84 -9.02 12.39
N THR A 15 -4.30 -9.72 13.40
CA THR A 15 -3.15 -9.25 14.15
C THR A 15 -2.05 -9.05 13.12
N SER A 16 -1.99 -7.82 12.62
CA SER A 16 -1.17 -7.45 11.50
C SER A 16 0.25 -7.39 12.03
N THR A 17 0.99 -8.48 11.86
CA THR A 17 2.43 -8.52 12.13
C THR A 17 3.17 -7.43 11.34
N THR A 18 2.57 -6.87 10.27
CA THR A 18 3.11 -5.71 9.57
C THR A 18 2.98 -4.40 10.35
N MET A 19 1.99 -4.25 11.26
CA MET A 19 1.91 -3.08 12.16
C MET A 19 3.11 -2.98 13.11
N VAL A 20 3.70 -4.12 13.49
CA VAL A 20 4.88 -4.18 14.37
C VAL A 20 6.18 -3.88 13.60
N SER A 21 6.27 -4.25 12.31
CA SER A 21 7.43 -3.90 11.47
C SER A 21 7.55 -2.40 11.21
N PHE A 22 6.45 -1.64 11.17
CA PHE A 22 6.51 -0.17 11.06
C PHE A 22 7.07 0.51 12.31
N ALA A 23 7.03 -0.14 13.48
CA ALA A 23 7.61 0.39 14.71
C ALA A 23 9.13 0.09 14.84
N ASN A 24 9.62 -0.95 14.16
CA ASN A 24 10.99 -1.45 14.35
C ASN A 24 12.01 -0.92 13.33
N GLU A 25 11.59 -0.20 12.29
CA GLU A 25 12.50 0.47 11.34
C GLU A 25 12.88 1.90 11.78
N VAL A 26 12.18 2.44 12.79
CA VAL A 26 12.32 3.83 13.28
C VAL A 26 13.38 3.98 14.39
N THR A 27 13.85 2.88 15.00
CA THR A 27 14.63 2.96 16.24
C THR A 27 16.14 3.18 16.07
N ASN A 28 16.70 3.13 14.86
CA ASN A 28 18.16 3.23 14.65
C ASN A 28 18.67 4.62 14.22
N TYR A 29 17.82 5.66 14.25
CA TYR A 29 18.19 7.02 13.79
C TYR A 29 17.82 8.15 14.76
N ILE A 30 17.66 7.88 16.06
CA ILE A 30 17.26 8.91 17.04
C ILE A 30 18.38 9.09 18.08
N SER A 31 19.11 10.21 17.98
CA SER A 31 19.93 10.76 19.07
C SER A 31 19.03 11.19 20.23
N GLU A 32 19.46 10.90 21.45
CA GLU A 32 18.67 10.82 22.70
C GLU A 32 17.95 12.10 23.20
N ASP A 33 17.97 13.22 22.47
CA ASP A 33 17.69 14.54 23.06
C ASP A 33 16.40 15.26 22.60
N ASN A 34 15.45 14.58 21.95
CA ASN A 34 14.10 15.14 21.75
C ASN A 34 13.03 14.05 21.68
N LYS A 35 12.66 13.52 22.86
CA LYS A 35 11.45 12.71 23.03
C LYS A 35 10.23 13.64 22.95
N ASN A 36 9.48 13.59 21.84
CA ASN A 36 8.00 13.57 21.80
C ASN A 36 7.33 14.11 20.50
N GLU A 37 8.02 14.23 19.36
CA GLU A 37 7.28 14.30 18.09
C GLU A 37 6.92 12.90 17.61
N ILE A 38 5.69 12.47 17.93
CA ILE A 38 5.07 11.31 17.29
C ILE A 38 4.84 11.70 15.82
N VAL A 39 5.83 11.47 14.96
CA VAL A 39 5.69 11.64 13.50
C VAL A 39 4.68 10.60 13.03
N GLN A 40 3.41 10.99 12.95
CA GLN A 40 2.38 10.12 12.41
C GLN A 40 2.71 9.85 10.94
N PRO A 41 2.69 8.60 10.46
CA PRO A 41 2.84 8.33 9.05
C PRO A 41 1.69 9.01 8.32
N ARG A 42 1.97 10.16 7.67
CA ARG A 42 1.00 10.87 6.86
C ARG A 42 0.65 9.94 5.70
N ALA A 43 -0.58 9.44 5.68
CA ALA A 43 -1.09 8.75 4.51
C ALA A 43 -0.95 9.68 3.30
N GLN A 44 -0.34 9.16 2.25
CA GLN A 44 -0.14 9.91 1.01
C GLN A 44 -1.10 9.41 -0.03
N TYR A 45 -1.41 10.28 -0.97
CA TYR A 45 -2.41 9.99 -1.98
C TYR A 45 -1.81 10.24 -3.35
N ALA A 46 -2.24 9.44 -4.32
CA ALA A 46 -1.95 9.69 -5.72
C ALA A 46 -3.19 9.45 -6.56
N VAL A 47 -3.31 10.20 -7.65
CA VAL A 47 -4.36 10.00 -8.66
C VAL A 47 -3.79 9.22 -9.83
N VAL A 48 -4.50 8.17 -10.23
CA VAL A 48 -4.11 7.36 -11.38
C VAL A 48 -4.37 8.15 -12.67
N ASN A 49 -3.33 8.39 -13.47
CA ASN A 49 -3.40 9.27 -14.65
C ASN A 49 -3.69 8.51 -15.98
N ALA A 50 -3.65 7.18 -15.96
CA ALA A 50 -3.86 6.29 -17.11
C ALA A 50 -4.99 5.28 -16.87
N SER A 51 -5.55 4.72 -17.94
CA SER A 51 -6.64 3.73 -17.86
C SER A 51 -6.09 2.31 -17.70
N ASN A 52 -6.80 1.49 -16.90
CA ASN A 52 -6.52 0.06 -16.70
C ASN A 52 -5.08 -0.23 -16.23
N VAL A 53 -4.60 0.55 -15.26
CA VAL A 53 -3.26 0.38 -14.70
C VAL A 53 -3.21 -0.88 -13.85
N ASN A 54 -2.30 -1.80 -14.18
CA ASN A 54 -2.17 -3.06 -13.45
C ASN A 54 -1.56 -2.85 -12.06
N ILE A 55 -2.21 -3.42 -11.05
CA ILE A 55 -1.65 -3.64 -9.72
C ILE A 55 -0.95 -4.99 -9.77
N ARG A 56 0.34 -5.04 -9.40
CA ARG A 56 1.14 -6.28 -9.43
C ARG A 56 1.51 -6.75 -8.04
N SER A 57 1.74 -8.04 -7.89
CA SER A 57 2.10 -8.65 -6.61
C SER A 57 3.46 -8.18 -6.05
N ASN A 58 4.35 -7.69 -6.92
CA ASN A 58 5.63 -7.09 -6.54
C ASN A 58 6.06 -6.08 -7.62
N ALA A 59 7.12 -5.30 -7.34
CA ALA A 59 7.68 -4.35 -8.27
C ALA A 59 8.30 -5.06 -9.48
N GLY A 60 7.73 -4.84 -10.66
CA GLY A 60 8.26 -5.35 -11.92
C GLY A 60 7.18 -5.91 -12.84
N THR A 61 7.45 -5.91 -14.15
CA THR A 61 6.48 -6.30 -15.17
C THR A 61 6.26 -7.82 -15.27
N SER A 62 7.19 -8.61 -14.73
CA SER A 62 7.11 -10.08 -14.70
C SER A 62 6.21 -10.62 -13.59
N TYR A 63 5.87 -9.81 -12.59
CA TYR A 63 5.03 -10.25 -11.47
C TYR A 63 3.55 -10.32 -11.84
N LYS A 64 2.83 -11.23 -11.18
CA LYS A 64 1.40 -11.47 -11.41
C LYS A 64 0.58 -10.19 -11.20
N VAL A 65 -0.38 -9.95 -12.10
CA VAL A 65 -1.39 -8.91 -11.94
C VAL A 65 -2.41 -9.37 -10.89
N VAL A 66 -2.61 -8.58 -9.85
CA VAL A 66 -3.52 -8.86 -8.71
C VAL A 66 -4.74 -7.94 -8.71
N GLY A 67 -4.76 -6.91 -9.54
CA GLY A 67 -5.87 -5.99 -9.69
C GLY A 67 -5.61 -4.98 -10.80
N GLN A 68 -6.59 -4.10 -11.04
CA GLN A 68 -6.49 -3.05 -12.04
C GLN A 68 -7.15 -1.76 -11.55
N LEU A 69 -6.53 -0.63 -11.85
CA LEU A 69 -6.98 0.70 -11.47
C LEU A 69 -7.57 1.43 -12.69
N PRO A 70 -8.81 1.93 -12.59
CA PRO A 70 -9.36 2.88 -13.55
C PRO A 70 -8.62 4.23 -13.49
N LYS A 71 -8.69 5.00 -14.57
CA LYS A 71 -8.17 6.38 -14.59
C LYS A 71 -8.97 7.27 -13.62
N GLY A 72 -8.27 8.20 -12.96
CA GLY A 72 -8.86 9.22 -12.10
C GLY A 72 -9.16 8.75 -10.68
N VAL A 73 -8.92 7.49 -10.36
CA VAL A 73 -9.13 6.99 -8.98
C VAL A 73 -7.98 7.44 -8.09
N THR A 74 -8.30 7.77 -6.85
CA THR A 74 -7.31 8.06 -5.81
C THR A 74 -6.90 6.77 -5.12
N VAL A 75 -5.59 6.59 -4.93
CA VAL A 75 -4.98 5.48 -4.18
C VAL A 75 -4.16 6.04 -3.02
N ILE A 76 -4.00 5.23 -1.98
CA ILE A 76 -3.08 5.54 -0.89
C ILE A 76 -1.69 5.04 -1.29
N THR A 77 -0.68 5.89 -1.17
CA THR A 77 0.74 5.59 -1.40
C THR A 77 1.52 5.73 -0.09
N THR A 78 2.77 5.25 -0.09
CA THR A 78 3.71 5.45 1.02
C THR A 78 5.09 5.68 0.43
N TYR A 79 5.64 6.91 0.47
CA TYR A 79 6.94 7.21 -0.17
C TYR A 79 8.09 6.30 0.28
N THR A 80 8.03 5.73 1.50
CA THR A 80 9.06 4.81 2.00
C THR A 80 9.08 3.47 1.25
N LYS A 81 8.06 3.15 0.46
CA LYS A 81 7.90 1.86 -0.23
C LYS A 81 7.99 2.00 -1.75
N GLN A 82 9.14 2.47 -2.20
CA GLN A 82 9.53 2.55 -3.60
C GLN A 82 10.56 1.48 -3.97
N LYS A 83 10.47 0.95 -5.18
CA LYS A 83 11.44 -0.01 -5.74
C LYS A 83 11.74 0.31 -7.19
N TYR A 84 13.01 0.22 -7.58
CA TYR A 84 13.40 0.31 -8.98
C TYR A 84 13.50 -1.10 -9.59
N ALA A 85 12.73 -1.37 -10.64
CA ALA A 85 12.70 -2.66 -11.32
C ALA A 85 12.25 -2.50 -12.79
N ASN A 86 12.81 -3.31 -13.69
CA ASN A 86 12.52 -3.27 -15.13
C ASN A 86 12.65 -1.86 -15.75
N GLY A 87 13.63 -1.07 -15.30
CA GLY A 87 13.91 0.26 -15.85
C GLY A 87 12.98 1.38 -15.38
N MET A 88 12.17 1.14 -14.34
CA MET A 88 11.24 2.14 -13.83
C MET A 88 11.03 2.04 -12.32
N TRP A 89 10.54 3.13 -11.73
CA TRP A 89 10.11 3.17 -10.34
C TRP A 89 8.73 2.54 -10.15
N TRP A 90 8.57 1.83 -9.05
CA TRP A 90 7.34 1.20 -8.61
C TRP A 90 7.02 1.69 -7.20
N GLN A 91 5.73 1.91 -6.95
CA GLN A 91 5.18 2.37 -5.70
C GLN A 91 4.19 1.32 -5.18
N GLU A 92 4.32 0.94 -3.91
CA GLU A 92 3.26 0.16 -3.26
C GLU A 92 2.04 1.07 -3.00
N ILE A 93 0.86 0.56 -3.32
CA ILE A 93 -0.42 1.25 -3.19
C ILE A 93 -1.42 0.40 -2.40
N GLN A 94 -2.36 1.10 -1.77
CA GLN A 94 -3.57 0.52 -1.20
C GLN A 94 -4.80 1.13 -1.86
N SER A 95 -5.76 0.28 -2.26
CA SER A 95 -6.98 0.73 -2.93
C SER A 95 -8.12 -0.28 -2.79
N LYS A 96 -9.35 0.15 -3.05
CA LYS A 96 -10.51 -0.75 -3.14
C LYS A 96 -10.43 -1.76 -4.30
N TYR A 97 -9.51 -1.56 -5.25
CA TYR A 97 -9.29 -2.44 -6.40
C TYR A 97 -8.17 -3.47 -6.16
N GLY A 98 -7.58 -3.46 -4.96
CA GLY A 98 -6.48 -4.32 -4.57
C GLY A 98 -5.30 -3.52 -4.02
N ASN A 99 -4.41 -4.24 -3.34
CA ASN A 99 -3.15 -3.74 -2.83
C ASN A 99 -2.01 -4.38 -3.64
N GLY A 100 -0.92 -3.65 -3.80
CA GLY A 100 0.26 -4.15 -4.51
C GLY A 100 1.07 -3.03 -5.13
N TRP A 101 1.78 -3.33 -6.21
CA TRP A 101 2.77 -2.45 -6.81
C TRP A 101 2.27 -1.91 -8.14
N VAL A 102 2.39 -0.59 -8.29
CA VAL A 102 2.04 0.13 -9.51
C VAL A 102 3.27 0.89 -9.99
N ALA A 103 3.46 0.92 -11.31
CA ALA A 103 4.47 1.74 -11.95
C ALA A 103 4.23 3.23 -11.63
N ASP A 104 5.22 3.88 -11.04
CA ASP A 104 5.11 5.23 -10.48
C ASP A 104 4.76 6.28 -11.54
N LYS A 105 5.19 6.09 -12.79
CA LYS A 105 4.84 6.95 -13.93
C LYS A 105 3.33 7.12 -14.16
N TYR A 106 2.50 6.25 -13.60
CA TYR A 106 1.04 6.31 -13.70
C TYR A 106 0.36 6.99 -12.50
N LEU A 107 1.14 7.47 -11.53
CA LEU A 107 0.68 8.07 -10.29
C LEU A 107 1.02 9.57 -10.28
N ASN A 108 0.00 10.41 -10.16
CA ASN A 108 0.16 11.82 -9.86
C ASN A 108 0.03 12.01 -8.34
N HIS A 109 1.16 12.12 -7.64
CA HIS A 109 1.20 12.27 -6.18
C HIS A 109 0.64 13.63 -5.73
N ILE A 110 -0.17 13.61 -4.67
CA ILE A 110 -0.77 14.79 -4.04
C ILE A 110 0.03 15.09 -2.76
N GLY A 111 0.54 16.32 -2.63
CA GLY A 111 1.32 16.82 -1.49
C GLY A 111 0.50 17.25 -0.28
#